data_AF-A0A4P9WCM1-F1
#
_entry.id   AF-A0A4P9WCM1-F1
#
_cell.length_a   1.000
_cell.length_b   1.000
_cell.length_c   1.000
_cell.angle_alpha   90.00
_cell.angle_beta   90.00
_cell.angle_gamma   90.00
#
_symmetry.space_group_name_H-M   'P 1'
#
loop_
_entity.id
_entity.type
_entity.pdbx_description
1 polymer ?
#
loop_
_entity_poly.entity_id
_entity_poly.type
_entity_poly.pdbx_seq_one_letter_code
_entity_poly.pdbx_strand_id
1 'polypeptide(L)'
;LTTEELKQYDGSDPEKPIYLAIKGKVYDVTEGRSYYGPGGSYAFFSGRDAARGYITGCFQKHLTHDLRGLTEDQIKSLSSWSDFYEKSDKYFYVGEVVHEPIDPNSPLPEDC
;
A
#
# COMPACT_ATOMS: atom_id res chain seq x y z
N LEU A 1 -11.06 -1.06 -7.47
CA LEU A 1 -10.83 0.39 -7.23
C LEU A 1 -9.78 0.90 -8.20
N THR A 2 -9.88 2.12 -8.70
CA THR A 2 -8.75 2.81 -9.34
C THR A 2 -7.82 3.38 -8.27
N THR A 3 -6.63 3.82 -8.68
CA THR A 3 -5.70 4.50 -7.76
C THR A 3 -6.32 5.78 -7.18
N GLU A 4 -7.10 6.53 -7.97
CA GLU A 4 -7.79 7.75 -7.50
C GLU A 4 -8.94 7.45 -6.54
N GLU A 5 -9.70 6.38 -6.77
CA GLU A 5 -10.74 5.95 -5.84
C GLU A 5 -10.13 5.49 -4.50
N LEU A 6 -9.02 4.76 -4.54
CA LEU A 6 -8.36 4.27 -3.33
C LEU A 6 -7.87 5.43 -2.43
N LYS A 7 -7.39 6.54 -3.02
CA LYS A 7 -6.95 7.74 -2.28
C LYS A 7 -8.03 8.34 -1.37
N GLN A 8 -9.31 8.11 -1.66
CA GLN A 8 -10.40 8.63 -0.84
C GLN A 8 -10.56 7.93 0.51
N TYR A 9 -9.83 6.83 0.73
CA TYR A 9 -9.88 5.99 1.93
C TYR A 9 -8.58 6.07 2.74
N ASP A 10 -7.95 7.25 2.75
CA ASP A 10 -6.71 7.52 3.50
C ASP A 10 -6.92 7.73 5.02
N GLY A 11 -8.17 7.71 5.46
CA GLY A 11 -8.55 7.89 6.86
C GLY A 11 -8.70 9.34 7.31
N SER A 12 -8.50 10.33 6.42
CA SER A 12 -8.76 11.75 6.70
C SER A 12 -10.23 12.04 7.00
N ASP A 13 -11.14 11.31 6.34
CA ASP A 13 -12.57 11.32 6.62
C ASP A 13 -12.90 10.26 7.69
N PRO A 14 -13.38 10.66 8.89
CA PRO A 14 -13.72 9.72 9.96
C PRO A 14 -14.95 8.86 9.64
N GLU A 15 -15.81 9.29 8.71
CA GLU A 15 -17.02 8.55 8.31
C GLU A 15 -16.69 7.46 7.27
N LYS A 16 -15.50 7.52 6.65
CA LYS A 16 -15.04 6.52 5.67
C LYS A 16 -14.16 5.45 6.32
N PRO A 17 -14.18 4.21 5.80
CA PRO A 17 -13.20 3.20 6.16
C PRO A 17 -11.80 3.62 5.68
N ILE A 18 -10.78 2.99 6.26
CA ILE A 18 -9.38 3.18 5.88
C ILE A 18 -8.96 1.99 5.05
N TYR A 19 -8.55 2.23 3.82
CA TYR A 19 -8.04 1.19 2.93
C TYR A 19 -6.56 1.38 2.69
N LEU A 20 -5.84 0.29 2.53
CA LEU A 20 -4.50 0.29 1.95
C LEU A 20 -4.40 -0.83 0.92
N ALA A 21 -3.43 -0.73 0.03
CA ALA A 21 -3.14 -1.78 -0.93
C ALA A 21 -1.70 -2.26 -0.85
N ILE A 22 -1.53 -3.55 -1.14
CA ILE A 22 -0.23 -4.19 -1.28
C ILE A 22 -0.33 -5.25 -2.39
N LYS A 23 0.55 -5.13 -3.40
CA LYS A 23 0.57 -6.02 -4.57
C LYS A 23 -0.79 -6.06 -5.30
N GLY A 24 -1.45 -4.91 -5.42
CA GLY A 24 -2.75 -4.76 -6.06
C GLY A 24 -3.93 -5.22 -5.21
N LYS A 25 -3.73 -5.88 -4.06
CA LYS A 25 -4.82 -6.30 -3.17
C LYS A 25 -5.13 -5.21 -2.16
N VAL A 26 -6.40 -4.88 -1.99
CA VAL A 26 -6.91 -3.85 -1.08
C VAL A 26 -7.46 -4.49 0.18
N TYR A 27 -7.06 -3.95 1.33
CA TYR A 27 -7.52 -4.38 2.64
C TYR A 27 -8.17 -3.23 3.40
N ASP A 28 -9.27 -3.52 4.08
CA ASP A 28 -9.85 -2.67 5.10
C ASP A 28 -9.02 -2.78 6.37
N VAL A 29 -8.43 -1.66 6.77
CA VAL A 29 -7.60 -1.52 7.97
C VAL A 29 -8.21 -0.53 8.98
N THR A 30 -9.52 -0.32 8.92
CA THR A 30 -10.24 0.62 9.79
C THR A 30 -10.09 0.28 11.27
N GLU A 31 -10.09 -1.01 11.63
CA GLU A 31 -9.79 -1.47 13.01
C GLU A 31 -8.41 -1.01 13.50
N GLY A 32 -7.47 -0.75 12.58
CA GLY A 32 -6.14 -0.23 12.84
C GLY A 32 -6.04 1.29 12.75
N ARG A 33 -7.14 2.06 12.92
CA ARG A 33 -7.15 3.52 12.74
C ARG A 33 -6.11 4.28 13.58
N SER A 34 -5.69 3.77 14.74
CA SER A 34 -4.58 4.37 15.51
C SER A 34 -3.22 4.31 14.79
N TYR A 35 -3.05 3.36 13.89
CA TYR A 35 -1.84 3.14 13.11
C TYR A 35 -1.92 3.77 11.72
N TYR A 36 -3.06 3.61 11.06
CA TYR A 36 -3.25 3.97 9.65
C TYR A 36 -4.05 5.27 9.45
N GLY A 37 -4.75 5.75 10.47
CA GLY A 37 -5.44 7.03 10.42
C GLY A 37 -4.51 8.23 10.62
N PRO A 38 -5.03 9.46 10.50
CA PRO A 38 -4.25 10.69 10.66
C PRO A 38 -3.44 10.71 11.96
N GLY A 39 -2.13 10.96 11.85
CA GLY A 39 -1.19 10.97 12.97
C GLY A 39 -0.67 9.59 13.40
N GLY A 40 -1.18 8.50 12.81
CA GLY A 40 -0.67 7.15 13.04
C GLY A 40 0.69 6.90 12.40
N SER A 41 1.47 5.98 12.97
CA SER A 41 2.84 5.67 12.52
C SER A 41 2.93 5.05 11.13
N TYR A 42 1.82 4.58 10.58
CA TYR A 42 1.70 3.92 9.27
C TYR A 42 0.69 4.62 8.34
N ALA A 43 0.28 5.86 8.67
CA ALA A 43 -0.72 6.60 7.91
C ALA A 43 -0.34 6.83 6.44
N PHE A 44 0.96 6.85 6.13
CA PHE A 44 1.47 6.99 4.76
C PHE A 44 1.11 5.82 3.83
N PHE A 45 0.70 4.66 4.37
CA PHE A 45 0.23 3.53 3.57
C PHE A 45 -1.26 3.63 3.20
N SER A 46 -2.03 4.45 3.91
CA SER A 46 -3.46 4.59 3.68
C SER A 46 -3.77 5.26 2.35
N GLY A 47 -4.82 4.78 1.70
CA GLY A 47 -5.33 5.28 0.43
C GLY A 47 -4.43 5.03 -0.78
N ARG A 48 -3.50 4.07 -0.74
CA ARG A 48 -2.61 3.79 -1.87
C ARG A 48 -2.07 2.35 -1.86
N ASP A 49 -1.50 1.93 -3.00
CA ASP A 49 -0.60 0.79 -3.03
C ASP A 49 0.84 1.30 -2.86
N ALA A 50 1.47 0.86 -1.78
CA ALA A 50 2.82 1.25 -1.39
C ALA A 50 3.77 0.06 -1.30
N ALA A 51 3.57 -0.97 -2.13
CA ALA A 51 4.38 -2.19 -2.15
C ALA A 51 5.89 -1.91 -2.08
N ARG A 52 6.42 -0.95 -2.85
CA ARG A 52 7.87 -0.61 -2.79
C ARG A 52 8.32 -0.16 -1.40
N GLY A 53 7.47 0.58 -0.68
CA GLY A 53 7.73 1.08 0.67
C GLY A 53 7.89 -0.06 1.68
N TYR A 54 7.07 -1.11 1.59
CA TYR A 54 7.16 -2.29 2.45
C TYR A 54 8.50 -3.02 2.35
N ILE A 55 9.09 -3.07 1.16
CA ILE A 55 10.39 -3.71 0.92
C ILE A 55 11.53 -2.83 1.40
N THR A 56 11.49 -1.55 1.04
CA THR A 56 12.64 -0.65 1.15
C THR A 56 12.71 0.08 2.50
N GLY A 57 11.61 0.10 3.26
CA GLY A 57 11.50 0.91 4.47
C GLY A 57 11.45 2.42 4.20
N CYS A 58 11.33 2.84 2.93
CA CYS A 58 11.39 4.24 2.53
C CYS A 58 10.00 4.88 2.42
N PHE A 59 9.49 5.37 3.54
CA PHE A 59 8.09 5.83 3.62
C PHE A 59 7.87 7.28 3.16
N GLN A 60 8.90 7.95 2.65
CA GLN A 60 8.79 9.30 2.07
C GLN A 60 8.76 9.27 0.54
N LYS A 61 9.56 8.40 -0.08
CA LYS A 61 9.76 8.37 -1.54
C LYS A 61 9.18 7.12 -2.22
N HIS A 62 9.04 6.00 -1.52
CA HIS A 62 8.67 4.72 -2.13
C HIS A 62 7.21 4.32 -1.90
N LEU A 63 6.31 5.30 -1.75
CA LEU A 63 4.88 5.05 -1.60
C LEU A 63 4.23 4.77 -2.98
N THR A 64 4.69 3.71 -3.64
CA THR A 64 4.29 3.32 -5.01
C THR A 64 4.22 1.79 -5.16
N HIS A 65 3.47 1.34 -6.15
CA HIS A 65 3.39 -0.06 -6.59
C HIS A 65 4.52 -0.45 -7.55
N ASP A 66 5.38 0.50 -7.97
CA ASP A 66 6.49 0.22 -8.89
C ASP A 66 7.63 -0.56 -8.22
N LEU A 67 7.72 -1.84 -8.55
CA LEU A 67 8.74 -2.77 -8.07
C LEU A 67 9.95 -2.87 -9.00
N ARG A 68 10.01 -2.12 -10.10
CA ARG A 68 11.17 -2.14 -11.00
C ARG A 68 12.44 -1.72 -10.25
N GLY A 69 13.56 -2.34 -10.62
CA GLY A 69 14.86 -2.11 -9.98
C GLY A 69 15.06 -2.83 -8.64
N LEU A 70 14.03 -3.50 -8.09
CA LEU A 70 14.19 -4.35 -6.92
C LEU A 70 14.61 -5.78 -7.32
N THR A 71 15.35 -6.45 -6.45
CA THR A 71 15.75 -7.84 -6.65
C THR A 71 14.58 -8.80 -6.40
N GLU A 72 14.65 -10.02 -6.93
CA GLU A 72 13.63 -11.03 -6.67
C GLU A 72 13.47 -11.34 -5.18
N ASP A 73 14.58 -11.35 -4.42
CA ASP A 73 14.54 -11.61 -2.98
C ASP A 73 13.90 -10.46 -2.20
N GLN A 74 14.13 -9.22 -2.64
CA GLN A 74 13.42 -8.05 -2.14
C GLN A 74 11.90 -8.18 -2.41
N ILE A 75 11.51 -8.58 -3.62
CA ILE A 75 10.09 -8.77 -3.97
C ILE A 75 9.46 -9.93 -3.20
N LYS A 76 10.20 -11.01 -2.92
CA LYS A 76 9.72 -12.14 -2.09
C LYS A 76 9.38 -11.69 -0.67
N SER A 77 10.07 -10.70 -0.13
CA SER A 77 9.78 -10.16 1.22
C SER A 77 8.38 -9.54 1.33
N LEU A 78 7.79 -9.07 0.21
CA LEU A 78 6.40 -8.62 0.20
C LEU A 78 5.41 -9.71 0.57
N SER A 79 5.71 -10.97 0.25
CA SER A 79 4.78 -12.06 0.55
C SER A 79 4.54 -12.18 2.05
N SER A 80 5.53 -11.88 2.90
CA SER A 80 5.34 -11.87 4.36
C SER A 80 4.39 -10.75 4.81
N TRP A 81 4.46 -9.57 4.18
CA TRP A 81 3.54 -8.47 4.45
C TRP A 81 2.14 -8.74 3.91
N SER A 82 2.02 -9.30 2.70
CA SER A 82 0.73 -9.74 2.15
C SER A 82 0.09 -10.79 3.05
N ASP A 83 0.86 -11.79 3.50
CA ASP A 83 0.40 -12.83 4.43
C ASP A 83 -0.14 -12.25 5.74
N PHE A 84 0.50 -11.19 6.27
CA PHE A 84 0.03 -10.53 7.48
C PHE A 84 -1.39 -9.98 7.33
N TYR A 85 -1.68 -9.32 6.20
CA TYR A 85 -3.02 -8.80 5.93
C TYR A 85 -4.01 -9.93 5.59
N GLU A 86 -3.61 -10.92 4.78
CA GLU A 86 -4.47 -12.04 4.40
C GLU A 86 -4.88 -12.92 5.58
N LYS A 87 -3.99 -13.10 6.56
CA LYS A 87 -4.20 -13.94 7.74
C LYS A 87 -4.72 -13.15 8.94
N SER A 88 -4.94 -11.85 8.79
CA SER A 88 -5.46 -11.01 9.87
C SER A 88 -6.92 -11.33 10.14
N ASP A 89 -7.27 -11.42 11.41
CA ASP A 89 -8.62 -11.45 11.96
C ASP A 89 -9.23 -10.04 12.10
N LYS A 90 -8.44 -8.99 11.85
CA LYS A 90 -8.84 -7.57 11.98
C LYS A 90 -8.89 -6.83 10.65
N TYR A 91 -8.12 -7.28 9.66
CA TYR A 91 -8.02 -6.63 8.36
C TYR A 91 -8.63 -7.51 7.29
N PHE A 92 -9.53 -6.94 6.49
CA PHE A 92 -10.38 -7.72 5.59
C PHE A 92 -10.06 -7.37 4.14
N TYR A 93 -9.93 -8.39 3.30
CA TYR A 93 -9.81 -8.19 1.86
C TYR A 93 -11.12 -7.59 1.31
N VAL A 94 -11.01 -6.47 0.59
CA VAL A 94 -12.17 -5.76 0.02
C VAL A 94 -12.16 -5.69 -1.50
N GLY A 95 -11.06 -6.09 -2.14
CA GLY A 95 -10.96 -6.14 -3.60
C GLY A 95 -9.56 -5.84 -4.10
N GLU A 96 -9.47 -5.45 -5.38
CA GLU A 96 -8.20 -5.12 -6.03
C GLU A 96 -8.17 -3.67 -6.49
N VAL A 97 -6.97 -3.09 -6.52
CA VAL A 97 -6.69 -1.81 -7.14
C VAL A 97 -6.14 -2.02 -8.54
N VAL A 98 -6.75 -1.34 -9.51
CA VAL A 98 -6.34 -1.31 -10.90
C VAL A 98 -5.39 -0.12 -11.05
N HIS A 99 -4.14 -0.42 -11.34
CA HIS A 99 -3.12 0.58 -11.65
C HIS A 99 -3.08 0.88 -13.14
N GLU A 100 -2.78 2.13 -13.47
CA GLU A 100 -2.39 2.47 -14.83
C GLU A 100 -1.06 1.76 -15.15
N PRO A 101 -0.87 1.30 -16.40
CA PRO A 101 0.38 0.68 -16.81
C PRO A 101 1.56 1.64 -16.58
N ILE A 102 2.62 1.14 -15.94
CA ILE A 102 3.87 1.88 -15.80
C ILE A 102 4.59 1.88 -17.16
N ASP A 103 4.94 3.06 -17.67
CA ASP A 103 5.77 3.17 -18.88
C ASP A 103 7.15 2.55 -18.61
N PRO A 104 7.55 1.49 -19.34
CA PRO A 104 8.85 0.84 -19.12
C PRO A 104 10.05 1.76 -19.35
N ASN A 105 9.89 2.85 -20.12
CA ASN A 105 10.94 3.82 -20.40
C ASN A 105 11.00 4.96 -19.38
N SER A 106 10.01 5.06 -18.49
CA SER A 106 10.06 6.03 -17.39
C SER A 106 11.22 5.70 -16.45
N PRO A 107 11.87 6.72 -15.84
CA PRO A 107 12.91 6.50 -14.86
C PRO A 107 12.46 5.54 -13.75
N LEU A 108 13.40 4.71 -13.28
CA LEU A 108 13.15 3.92 -12.09
C LEU A 108 12.88 4.86 -10.90
N PRO A 109 12.09 4.42 -9.91
CA PRO A 109 11.98 5.16 -8.67
C PRO A 109 13.38 5.41 -8.10
N GLU A 110 13.63 6.63 -7.60
CA GLU A 110 14.88 6.98 -6.94
C GLU A 110 15.21 5.98 -5.83
N ASP A 111 16.47 5.91 -5.41
CA ASP A 111 16.79 5.22 -4.16
C ASP A 111 16.25 6.01 -2.96
N CYS A 112 16.09 5.30 -1.85
CA CYS A 112 15.96 5.95 -0.55
C CYS A 112 17.32 6.56 -0.17
#